data_AF-A0A7X6CX02-F1
#
_entry.id   AF-A0A7X6CX02-F1
#
_cell.length_a   1.000
_cell.length_b   1.000
_cell.length_c   1.000
_cell.angle_alpha   90.00
_cell.angle_beta   90.00
_cell.angle_gamma   90.00
#
_symmetry.space_group_name_H-M   'P 1'
#
loop_
_entity.id
_entity.type
_entity.pdbx_description
1 polymer ?
#
loop_
_entity_poly.entity_id
_entity_poly.type
_entity_poly.pdbx_seq_one_letter_code
_entity_poly.pdbx_strand_id
1 'polypeptide(L)'
;MSLLQDQLYGRLPQVQLKTDLKLLPEPYQSFGGQALSQDAVLRFRSGSLEYSLPFTAVQPAAQDTAPWFLYLAFTESPCDGPAEEILDAGYGFISLYYQDIIPDSPDIDEAGLGRLLPRLPDIGRGKLALWAFAANQVYRAVCRLPGHLGLNPDRAAICGHSRLGKAALWAGVTEPGYSLIIANDSGAGGAALFRGKRGESIADLARPDIHGWFCERFYQYAGQEDRLPFDQHQLLALAAPRRLYIAGATEDLWADPVAEYQ
;
A
#
# COMPACT_ATOMS: atom_id res chain seq x y z
N MET A 1 -10.91 8.78 -10.25
CA MET A 1 -11.03 7.65 -9.29
C MET A 1 -11.79 6.47 -9.90
N SER A 2 -13.09 6.59 -10.22
CA SER A 2 -13.91 5.48 -10.76
C SER A 2 -13.31 4.82 -11.99
N LEU A 3 -12.74 5.60 -12.92
CA LEU A 3 -12.07 5.06 -14.10
C LEU A 3 -10.93 4.08 -13.75
N LEU A 4 -10.06 4.43 -12.79
CA LEU A 4 -8.97 3.56 -12.35
C LEU A 4 -9.47 2.34 -11.56
N GLN A 5 -10.58 2.49 -10.84
CA GLN A 5 -11.25 1.34 -10.21
C GLN A 5 -11.82 0.39 -11.26
N ASP A 6 -12.31 0.89 -12.39
CA ASP A 6 -12.93 0.05 -13.42
C ASP A 6 -11.91 -0.59 -14.36
N GLN A 7 -10.75 0.06 -14.55
CA GLN A 7 -9.82 -0.27 -15.63
C GLN A 7 -8.43 -0.71 -15.16
N LEU A 8 -8.05 -0.48 -13.88
CA LEU A 8 -6.71 -0.78 -13.37
C LEU A 8 -6.75 -1.60 -12.06
N TYR A 9 -7.28 -1.04 -10.98
CA TYR A 9 -7.21 -1.65 -9.65
C TYR A 9 -8.37 -2.61 -9.35
N GLY A 10 -9.50 -2.44 -10.05
CA GLY A 10 -10.75 -3.11 -9.74
C GLY A 10 -11.51 -2.46 -8.59
N ARG A 11 -12.71 -2.97 -8.31
CA ARG A 11 -13.60 -2.47 -7.26
C ARG A 11 -13.65 -3.47 -6.10
N LEU A 12 -13.51 -2.93 -4.89
CA LEU A 12 -13.77 -3.71 -3.69
C LEU A 12 -15.28 -3.83 -3.47
N PRO A 13 -15.77 -4.95 -2.93
CA PRO A 13 -17.20 -5.14 -2.70
C PRO A 13 -17.74 -4.20 -1.64
N GLN A 14 -19.00 -3.82 -1.78
CA GLN A 14 -19.76 -3.22 -0.68
C GLN A 14 -20.22 -4.34 0.27
N VAL A 15 -19.30 -4.81 1.11
CA VAL A 15 -19.62 -5.71 2.23
C VAL A 15 -19.64 -4.93 3.55
N GLN A 16 -20.45 -5.40 4.50
CA GLN A 16 -20.41 -4.90 5.87
C GLN A 16 -19.13 -5.42 6.57
N LEU A 17 -18.04 -4.71 6.36
CA LEU A 17 -16.76 -5.01 6.99
C LEU A 17 -16.65 -4.31 8.35
N LYS A 18 -16.43 -5.08 9.41
CA LYS A 18 -16.11 -4.55 10.74
C LYS A 18 -14.63 -4.75 11.03
N THR A 19 -14.01 -3.76 11.69
CA THR A 19 -12.61 -3.84 12.13
C THR A 19 -12.49 -3.64 13.63
N ASP A 20 -11.64 -4.42 14.27
CA ASP A 20 -11.34 -4.39 15.70
C ASP A 20 -9.83 -4.39 15.90
N LEU A 21 -9.29 -3.32 16.49
CA LEU A 21 -7.85 -3.20 16.76
C LEU A 21 -7.59 -3.69 18.18
N LYS A 22 -6.73 -4.70 18.31
CA LYS A 22 -6.25 -5.20 19.58
C LYS A 22 -4.75 -4.90 19.71
N LEU A 23 -4.38 -4.12 20.72
CA LEU A 23 -3.00 -4.02 21.16
C LEU A 23 -2.62 -5.31 21.90
N LEU A 24 -1.45 -5.86 21.56
CA LEU A 24 -0.86 -7.00 22.29
C LEU A 24 -0.21 -6.48 23.59
N PRO A 25 0.37 -7.33 24.47
CA PRO A 25 0.87 -6.90 25.78
C PRO A 25 1.86 -5.72 25.71
N GLU A 26 2.14 -5.14 26.88
CA GLU A 26 2.79 -3.82 27.09
C GLU A 26 3.89 -3.43 26.07
N PRO A 27 3.98 -2.12 25.71
CA PRO A 27 5.01 -1.64 24.82
C PRO A 27 6.41 -1.98 25.34
N TYR A 28 7.34 -2.24 24.43
CA TYR A 28 8.71 -2.65 24.75
C TYR A 28 9.76 -1.75 24.09
N GLN A 29 10.90 -1.59 24.75
CA GLN A 29 12.03 -0.86 24.20
C GLN A 29 12.63 -1.63 23.01
N SER A 30 12.82 -0.93 21.90
CA SER A 30 13.38 -1.47 20.65
C SER A 30 14.42 -0.50 20.08
N PHE A 31 15.09 -0.89 18.98
CA PHE A 31 16.14 -0.06 18.34
C PHE A 31 17.19 0.46 19.33
N GLY A 32 17.72 -0.42 20.17
CA GLY A 32 18.71 -0.05 21.19
C GLY A 32 18.21 0.93 22.26
N GLY A 33 16.89 1.03 22.45
CA GLY A 33 16.25 1.96 23.40
C GLY A 33 15.89 3.32 22.78
N GLN A 34 16.04 3.48 21.46
CA GLN A 34 15.64 4.69 20.74
C GLN A 34 14.14 4.70 20.42
N ALA A 35 13.45 3.57 20.53
CA ALA A 35 12.04 3.46 20.22
C ALA A 35 11.26 2.65 21.26
N LEU A 36 9.95 2.92 21.30
CA LEU A 36 8.95 2.12 21.97
C LEU A 36 8.12 1.40 20.89
N SER A 37 8.22 0.08 20.85
CA SER A 37 7.44 -0.77 19.95
C SER A 37 6.22 -1.33 20.65
N GLN A 38 5.11 -1.42 19.93
CA GLN A 38 3.88 -2.05 20.38
C GLN A 38 3.33 -2.94 19.25
N ASP A 39 3.29 -4.23 19.50
CA ASP A 39 2.66 -5.17 18.56
C ASP A 39 1.13 -5.04 18.66
N ALA A 40 0.46 -5.16 17.53
CA ALA A 40 -0.98 -5.05 17.42
C ALA A 40 -1.54 -5.99 16.36
N VAL A 41 -2.84 -6.27 16.47
CA VAL A 41 -3.58 -7.07 15.48
C VAL A 41 -4.84 -6.32 15.10
N LEU A 42 -4.99 -6.05 13.81
CA LEU A 42 -6.24 -5.57 13.23
C LEU A 42 -7.06 -6.77 12.76
N ARG A 43 -8.21 -6.99 13.40
CA ARG A 43 -9.15 -8.04 13.00
C ARG A 43 -10.18 -7.48 12.04
N PHE A 44 -10.50 -8.23 11.01
CA PHE A 44 -11.51 -7.96 10.01
C PHE A 44 -12.62 -9.00 10.10
N ARG A 45 -13.88 -8.57 10.08
CA ARG A 45 -15.04 -9.47 10.06
C ARG A 45 -16.03 -9.09 8.97
N SER A 46 -16.47 -10.08 8.20
CA SER A 46 -17.52 -9.95 7.17
C SER A 46 -18.40 -11.21 7.21
N GLY A 47 -19.63 -11.08 7.69
CA GLY A 47 -20.49 -12.24 7.96
C GLY A 47 -19.87 -13.17 9.00
N SER A 48 -19.69 -14.45 8.65
CA SER A 48 -19.03 -15.47 9.48
C SER A 48 -17.52 -15.57 9.28
N LEU A 49 -16.96 -14.83 8.32
CA LEU A 49 -15.53 -14.86 8.01
C LEU A 49 -14.78 -13.85 8.89
N GLU A 50 -13.65 -14.28 9.43
CA GLU A 50 -12.73 -13.43 10.18
C GLU A 50 -11.30 -13.57 9.63
N TYR A 51 -10.58 -12.47 9.62
CA TYR A 51 -9.16 -12.42 9.29
C TYR A 51 -8.41 -11.51 10.27
N SER A 52 -7.18 -11.86 10.64
CA SER A 52 -6.35 -11.07 11.55
C SER A 52 -5.07 -10.65 10.86
N LEU A 53 -4.78 -9.36 10.88
CA LEU A 53 -3.58 -8.76 10.29
C LEU A 53 -2.69 -8.23 11.41
N PRO A 54 -1.55 -8.88 11.71
CA PRO A 54 -0.58 -8.37 12.67
C PRO A 54 0.17 -7.17 12.09
N PHE A 55 0.60 -6.26 12.95
CA PHE A 55 1.57 -5.22 12.61
C PHE A 55 2.27 -4.73 13.88
N THR A 56 3.42 -4.09 13.70
CA THR A 56 4.15 -3.43 14.80
C THR A 56 4.10 -1.93 14.60
N ALA A 57 3.67 -1.20 15.62
CA ALA A 57 3.76 0.25 15.68
C ALA A 57 5.01 0.64 16.47
N VAL A 58 5.79 1.57 15.94
CA VAL A 58 7.06 2.03 16.50
C VAL A 58 7.02 3.53 16.68
N GLN A 59 7.27 3.98 17.90
CA GLN A 59 7.32 5.40 18.28
C GLN A 59 8.74 5.76 18.73
N PRO A 60 9.30 6.91 18.33
CA PRO A 60 10.56 7.40 18.86
C PRO A 60 10.44 7.66 20.38
N ALA A 61 11.35 7.11 21.18
CA ALA A 61 11.33 7.23 22.64
C ALA A 61 11.48 8.69 23.13
N ALA A 62 12.06 9.55 22.29
CA ALA A 62 12.27 10.97 22.58
C ALA A 62 11.01 11.85 22.41
N GLN A 63 9.88 11.30 21.98
CA GLN A 63 8.66 12.05 21.68
C GLN A 63 7.42 11.36 22.24
N ASP A 64 6.48 12.11 22.83
CA ASP A 64 5.19 11.57 23.28
C ASP A 64 4.23 11.25 22.12
N THR A 65 4.36 11.98 21.01
CA THR A 65 3.57 11.78 19.80
C THR A 65 4.36 12.24 18.58
N ALA A 66 4.62 11.34 17.64
CA ALA A 66 5.45 11.60 16.47
C ALA A 66 4.63 11.62 15.16
N PRO A 67 5.01 12.46 14.17
CA PRO A 67 4.62 12.20 12.78
C PRO A 67 5.12 10.81 12.36
N TRP A 68 4.44 10.16 11.43
CA TRP A 68 4.73 8.75 11.19
C TRP A 68 4.50 8.26 9.76
N PHE A 69 5.13 7.14 9.45
CA PHE A 69 5.03 6.45 8.16
C PHE A 69 4.28 5.13 8.30
N LEU A 70 3.31 4.86 7.44
CA LEU A 70 2.87 3.52 7.15
C LEU A 70 3.73 3.02 5.98
N TYR A 71 4.60 2.06 6.25
CA TYR A 71 5.49 1.45 5.27
C TYR A 71 4.96 0.08 4.88
N LEU A 72 4.63 -0.10 3.61
CA LEU A 72 4.34 -1.43 3.05
C LEU A 72 5.67 -2.16 2.83
N ALA A 73 5.89 -3.24 3.57
CA ALA A 73 7.17 -3.93 3.67
C ALA A 73 7.17 -5.28 2.95
N PHE A 74 8.34 -5.67 2.43
CA PHE A 74 8.60 -6.98 1.82
C PHE A 74 8.98 -8.07 2.82
N THR A 75 9.27 -7.70 4.07
CA THR A 75 9.67 -8.63 5.13
C THR A 75 8.81 -8.39 6.37
N GLU A 76 8.73 -9.41 7.23
CA GLU A 76 8.02 -9.35 8.51
C GLU A 76 8.78 -8.50 9.55
N SER A 77 10.08 -8.34 9.36
CA SER A 77 10.94 -7.64 10.31
C SER A 77 10.73 -6.12 10.20
N PRO A 78 10.31 -5.44 11.28
CA PRO A 78 10.09 -4.00 11.24
C PRO A 78 11.38 -3.19 11.13
N CYS A 79 12.56 -3.80 11.31
CA CYS A 79 13.84 -3.12 11.14
C CYS A 79 14.39 -3.14 9.70
N ASP A 80 13.75 -3.87 8.77
CA ASP A 80 14.21 -3.92 7.39
C ASP A 80 13.70 -2.72 6.57
N GLY A 81 14.48 -2.29 5.58
CA GLY A 81 14.15 -1.14 4.74
C GLY A 81 14.48 0.18 5.44
N PRO A 82 13.68 1.25 5.29
CA PRO A 82 14.02 2.60 5.74
C PRO A 82 13.74 2.85 7.25
N ALA A 83 13.57 1.78 8.04
CA ALA A 83 13.04 1.87 9.40
C ALA A 83 13.95 2.68 10.34
N GLU A 84 15.26 2.43 10.29
CA GLU A 84 16.25 3.13 11.11
C GLU A 84 16.35 4.61 10.71
N GLU A 85 16.38 4.92 9.41
CA GLU A 85 16.45 6.31 8.92
C GLU A 85 15.18 7.12 9.28
N ILE A 86 14.01 6.48 9.23
CA ILE A 86 12.74 7.09 9.66
C ILE A 86 12.80 7.42 11.15
N LEU A 87 13.27 6.48 11.97
CA LEU A 87 13.37 6.65 13.42
C LEU A 87 14.39 7.71 13.82
N ASP A 88 15.58 7.68 13.22
CA ASP A 88 16.67 8.64 13.45
C ASP A 88 16.26 10.08 13.08
N ALA A 89 15.41 10.22 12.06
CA ALA A 89 14.83 11.51 11.68
C ALA A 89 13.68 11.97 12.60
N GLY A 90 13.34 11.20 13.63
CA GLY A 90 12.33 11.53 14.64
C GLY A 90 10.89 11.23 14.20
N TYR A 91 10.68 10.25 13.33
CA TYR A 91 9.36 9.82 12.92
C TYR A 91 9.04 8.44 13.49
N GLY A 92 7.78 8.23 13.87
CA GLY A 92 7.27 6.89 14.12
C GLY A 92 7.01 6.14 12.81
N PHE A 93 6.77 4.83 12.91
CA PHE A 93 6.32 4.07 11.75
C PHE A 93 5.51 2.84 12.12
N ILE A 94 4.77 2.35 11.13
CA ILE A 94 4.20 1.01 11.10
C ILE A 94 4.79 0.32 9.89
N SER A 95 5.50 -0.78 10.11
CA SER A 95 5.90 -1.68 9.04
C SER A 95 4.79 -2.72 8.86
N LEU A 96 4.19 -2.75 7.68
CA LEU A 96 3.10 -3.65 7.34
C LEU A 96 3.55 -4.63 6.26
N TYR A 97 3.81 -5.87 6.66
CA TYR A 97 4.22 -6.93 5.74
C TYR A 97 3.10 -7.27 4.77
N TYR A 98 3.34 -7.07 3.48
CA TYR A 98 2.28 -7.13 2.48
C TYR A 98 1.71 -8.54 2.26
N GLN A 99 2.50 -9.60 2.47
CA GLN A 99 2.01 -10.98 2.28
C GLN A 99 1.05 -11.43 3.38
N ASP A 100 1.12 -10.80 4.57
CA ASP A 100 0.11 -10.96 5.63
C ASP A 100 -1.20 -10.26 5.30
N ILE A 101 -1.31 -9.51 4.21
CA ILE A 101 -2.60 -8.97 3.75
C ILE A 101 -3.25 -9.96 2.78
N ILE A 102 -2.45 -10.34 1.78
CA ILE A 102 -2.72 -11.40 0.82
C ILE A 102 -1.37 -11.82 0.20
N PRO A 103 -1.08 -13.13 0.12
CA PRO A 103 0.15 -13.62 -0.49
C PRO A 103 0.31 -13.15 -1.93
N ASP A 104 1.56 -12.95 -2.35
CA ASP A 104 1.84 -12.61 -3.73
C ASP A 104 1.94 -13.85 -4.63
N SER A 105 0.83 -14.60 -4.70
CA SER A 105 0.68 -15.82 -5.51
C SER A 105 -0.45 -15.67 -6.54
N PRO A 106 -0.49 -16.42 -7.64
CA PRO A 106 -1.50 -16.22 -8.69
C PRO A 106 -2.97 -16.31 -8.22
N ASP A 107 -3.26 -16.98 -7.10
CA ASP A 107 -4.60 -17.12 -6.56
C ASP A 107 -4.96 -16.00 -5.58
N ILE A 108 -5.82 -15.07 -6.03
CA ILE A 108 -6.29 -13.93 -5.22
C ILE A 108 -7.35 -14.32 -4.18
N ASP A 109 -7.98 -15.48 -4.28
CA ASP A 109 -9.10 -15.88 -3.41
C ASP A 109 -8.68 -16.96 -2.39
N GLU A 110 -7.43 -17.44 -2.46
CA GLU A 110 -6.91 -18.51 -1.58
C GLU A 110 -6.80 -18.09 -0.11
N ALA A 111 -6.37 -16.85 0.15
CA ALA A 111 -5.95 -16.42 1.49
C ALA A 111 -6.26 -14.94 1.80
N GLY A 112 -6.01 -14.56 3.05
CA GLY A 112 -6.03 -13.17 3.50
C GLY A 112 -7.36 -12.44 3.28
N LEU A 113 -7.26 -11.15 2.95
CA LEU A 113 -8.42 -10.34 2.56
C LEU A 113 -9.04 -10.77 1.22
N GLY A 114 -8.34 -11.59 0.44
CA GLY A 114 -8.87 -12.30 -0.71
C GLY A 114 -10.14 -13.05 -0.36
N ARG A 115 -10.05 -13.96 0.61
CA ARG A 115 -11.22 -14.72 1.12
C ARG A 115 -12.34 -13.86 1.68
N LEU A 116 -12.01 -12.74 2.30
CA LEU A 116 -12.98 -11.92 3.04
C LEU A 116 -13.82 -11.00 2.14
N LEU A 117 -13.25 -10.54 1.02
CA LEU A 117 -13.81 -9.45 0.21
C LEU A 117 -14.14 -9.90 -1.22
N PRO A 118 -15.06 -10.86 -1.46
CA PRO A 118 -15.20 -11.62 -2.70
C PRO A 118 -15.10 -10.82 -4.02
N ARG A 119 -14.61 -11.43 -5.10
CA ARG A 119 -14.50 -10.78 -6.42
C ARG A 119 -15.88 -10.30 -6.92
N LEU A 120 -15.96 -9.04 -7.36
CA LEU A 120 -17.15 -8.55 -8.07
C LEU A 120 -17.19 -9.09 -9.51
N PRO A 121 -18.35 -9.54 -10.01
CA PRO A 121 -18.51 -9.91 -11.42
C PRO A 121 -18.06 -8.78 -12.36
N ASP A 122 -17.47 -9.14 -13.50
CA ASP A 122 -17.04 -8.28 -14.62
C ASP A 122 -15.93 -7.24 -14.38
N ILE A 123 -15.83 -6.68 -13.18
CA ILE A 123 -14.80 -5.69 -12.81
C ILE A 123 -13.66 -6.35 -12.05
N GLY A 124 -13.97 -7.31 -11.18
CA GLY A 124 -13.00 -7.93 -10.30
C GLY A 124 -12.27 -6.94 -9.37
N ARG A 125 -11.11 -7.37 -8.87
CA ARG A 125 -10.19 -6.61 -8.01
C ARG A 125 -8.78 -7.17 -8.19
N GLY A 126 -7.77 -6.31 -8.14
CA GLY A 126 -6.37 -6.72 -8.11
C GLY A 126 -5.83 -6.76 -6.67
N LYS A 127 -4.74 -7.49 -6.44
CA LYS A 127 -4.07 -7.53 -5.14
C LYS A 127 -3.60 -6.16 -4.66
N LEU A 128 -3.17 -5.27 -5.58
CA LEU A 128 -2.77 -3.90 -5.24
C LEU A 128 -3.90 -3.14 -4.54
N ALA A 129 -5.15 -3.35 -4.95
CA ALA A 129 -6.32 -2.77 -4.31
C ALA A 129 -6.53 -3.33 -2.89
N LEU A 130 -6.23 -4.61 -2.66
CA LEU A 130 -6.35 -5.25 -1.36
C LEU A 130 -5.23 -4.85 -0.40
N TRP A 131 -3.98 -4.78 -0.87
CA TRP A 131 -2.85 -4.27 -0.09
C TRP A 131 -3.09 -2.83 0.34
N ALA A 132 -3.51 -1.97 -0.59
CA ALA A 132 -3.87 -0.58 -0.30
C ALA A 132 -5.03 -0.46 0.69
N PHE A 133 -6.06 -1.29 0.52
CA PHE A 133 -7.20 -1.30 1.42
C PHE A 133 -6.82 -1.68 2.85
N ALA A 134 -6.01 -2.73 3.04
CA ALA A 134 -5.56 -3.13 4.36
C ALA A 134 -4.73 -2.03 5.04
N ALA A 135 -3.80 -1.40 4.30
CA ALA A 135 -3.04 -0.26 4.80
C ALA A 135 -3.96 0.87 5.29
N ASN A 136 -4.97 1.22 4.50
CA ASN A 136 -5.95 2.25 4.88
C ASN A 136 -6.77 1.86 6.11
N GLN A 137 -7.07 0.58 6.28
CA GLN A 137 -7.79 0.09 7.46
C GLN A 137 -6.91 0.11 8.72
N VAL A 138 -5.61 -0.20 8.60
CA VAL A 138 -4.62 -0.02 9.68
C VAL A 138 -4.49 1.45 10.05
N TYR A 139 -4.31 2.34 9.06
CA TYR A 139 -4.27 3.78 9.28
C TYR A 139 -5.51 4.29 10.03
N ARG A 140 -6.72 3.94 9.56
CA ARG A 140 -7.98 4.33 10.21
C ARG A 140 -8.10 3.79 11.64
N ALA A 141 -7.64 2.57 11.88
CA ALA A 141 -7.70 1.95 13.21
C ALA A 141 -6.77 2.68 14.19
N VAL A 142 -5.53 2.97 13.77
CA VAL A 142 -4.54 3.73 14.55
C VAL A 142 -5.06 5.14 14.85
N CYS A 143 -5.63 5.82 13.85
CA CYS A 143 -6.13 7.19 14.03
C CYS A 143 -7.37 7.29 14.94
N ARG A 144 -8.11 6.19 15.15
CA ARG A 144 -9.23 6.14 16.11
C ARG A 144 -8.79 5.96 17.56
N LEU A 145 -7.52 5.62 17.80
CA LEU A 145 -6.91 5.47 19.13
C LEU A 145 -5.75 6.47 19.31
N PRO A 146 -5.97 7.79 19.12
CA PRO A 146 -4.89 8.77 19.21
C PRO A 146 -4.25 8.75 20.60
N GLY A 147 -2.92 8.78 20.65
CA GLY A 147 -2.13 8.77 21.89
C GLY A 147 -1.81 7.38 22.44
N HIS A 148 -2.53 6.31 22.05
CA HIS A 148 -2.23 4.95 22.53
C HIS A 148 -0.97 4.33 21.91
N LEU A 149 -0.60 4.79 20.71
CA LEU A 149 0.59 4.35 19.98
C LEU A 149 1.62 5.48 19.81
N GLY A 150 1.35 6.67 20.36
CA GLY A 150 2.13 7.89 20.15
C GLY A 150 2.40 8.24 18.68
N LEU A 151 1.46 7.90 17.79
CA LEU A 151 1.48 8.26 16.37
C LEU A 151 0.46 9.37 16.10
N ASN A 152 0.92 10.47 15.50
CA ASN A 152 0.08 11.63 15.22
C ASN A 152 -0.85 11.36 14.02
N PRO A 153 -2.19 11.29 14.20
CA PRO A 153 -3.10 10.97 13.11
C PRO A 153 -3.10 12.00 11.97
N ASP A 154 -2.78 13.27 12.26
CA ASP A 154 -2.78 14.36 11.28
C ASP A 154 -1.46 14.45 10.49
N ARG A 155 -0.45 13.67 10.88
CA ARG A 155 0.89 13.68 10.28
C ARG A 155 1.35 12.28 9.90
N ALA A 156 0.49 11.58 9.17
CA ALA A 156 0.80 10.27 8.58
C ALA A 156 1.27 10.41 7.13
N ALA A 157 2.23 9.57 6.72
CA ALA A 157 2.62 9.34 5.34
C ALA A 157 2.44 7.86 4.98
N ILE A 158 2.17 7.56 3.71
CA ILE A 158 2.15 6.19 3.19
C ILE A 158 3.32 6.02 2.21
N CYS A 159 4.08 4.94 2.34
CA CYS A 159 5.23 4.68 1.48
C CYS A 159 5.38 3.20 1.11
N GLY A 160 6.02 2.96 -0.04
CA GLY A 160 6.36 1.62 -0.52
C GLY A 160 7.33 1.66 -1.70
N HIS A 161 7.99 0.54 -1.93
CA HIS A 161 8.97 0.33 -2.99
C HIS A 161 8.45 -0.66 -4.05
N SER A 162 8.75 -0.43 -5.33
CA SER A 162 8.41 -1.35 -6.42
C SER A 162 6.91 -1.65 -6.47
N ARG A 163 6.48 -2.92 -6.44
CA ARG A 163 5.05 -3.30 -6.38
C ARG A 163 4.32 -2.69 -5.18
N LEU A 164 5.01 -2.46 -4.07
CA LEU A 164 4.44 -1.80 -2.89
C LEU A 164 4.37 -0.28 -3.04
N GLY A 165 5.20 0.32 -3.91
CA GLY A 165 5.03 1.70 -4.36
C GLY A 165 3.75 1.89 -5.16
N LYS A 166 3.41 0.93 -6.04
CA LYS A 166 2.13 0.90 -6.77
C LYS A 166 0.94 0.85 -5.80
N ALA A 167 1.04 0.02 -4.76
CA ALA A 167 0.02 -0.09 -3.72
C ALA A 167 -0.06 1.18 -2.84
N ALA A 168 1.08 1.77 -2.47
CA ALA A 168 1.15 3.01 -1.68
C ALA A 168 0.50 4.19 -2.42
N LEU A 169 0.71 4.32 -3.74
CA LEU A 169 0.00 5.30 -4.55
C LEU A 169 -1.51 5.12 -4.44
N TRP A 170 -2.00 3.89 -4.65
CA TRP A 170 -3.42 3.61 -4.60
C TRP A 170 -4.03 3.81 -3.20
N ALA A 171 -3.33 3.38 -2.15
CA ALA A 171 -3.69 3.61 -0.75
C ALA A 171 -3.82 5.10 -0.48
N GLY A 172 -2.79 5.86 -0.83
CA GLY A 172 -2.71 7.30 -0.66
C GLY A 172 -3.83 8.05 -1.38
N VAL A 173 -4.14 7.72 -2.64
CA VAL A 173 -5.21 8.43 -3.36
C VAL A 173 -6.62 8.06 -2.87
N THR A 174 -6.80 6.86 -2.28
CA THR A 174 -8.09 6.39 -1.76
C THR A 174 -8.33 6.70 -0.28
N GLU A 175 -7.30 7.14 0.45
CA GLU A 175 -7.37 7.60 1.83
C GLU A 175 -6.88 9.05 1.94
N PRO A 176 -7.79 10.03 2.09
CA PRO A 176 -7.42 11.45 2.13
C PRO A 176 -6.65 11.85 3.39
N GLY A 177 -6.66 11.01 4.44
CA GLY A 177 -5.99 11.29 5.71
C GLY A 177 -4.46 11.36 5.64
N TYR A 178 -3.81 10.68 4.68
CA TYR A 178 -2.36 10.77 4.54
C TYR A 178 -1.92 12.16 4.06
N SER A 179 -0.99 12.76 4.78
CA SER A 179 -0.40 14.07 4.47
C SER A 179 0.65 14.03 3.34
N LEU A 180 1.22 12.84 3.09
CA LEU A 180 2.26 12.57 2.10
C LEU A 180 2.12 11.15 1.55
N ILE A 181 2.32 11.01 0.25
CA ILE A 181 2.39 9.72 -0.47
C ILE A 181 3.79 9.60 -1.07
N ILE A 182 4.47 8.50 -0.82
CA ILE A 182 5.80 8.21 -1.39
C ILE A 182 5.75 6.92 -2.19
N ALA A 183 6.21 6.97 -3.43
CA ALA A 183 6.35 5.81 -4.29
C ALA A 183 7.77 5.78 -4.84
N ASN A 184 8.53 4.76 -4.43
CA ASN A 184 9.93 4.57 -4.84
C ASN A 184 10.01 3.45 -5.87
N ASP A 185 10.63 3.71 -7.03
CA ASP A 185 10.85 2.76 -8.13
C ASP A 185 9.57 2.00 -8.51
N SER A 186 8.46 2.73 -8.61
CA SER A 186 7.13 2.12 -8.66
C SER A 186 6.78 1.55 -10.04
N GLY A 187 7.38 2.07 -11.11
CA GLY A 187 7.33 1.49 -12.45
C GLY A 187 5.93 1.40 -13.08
N ALA A 188 5.72 0.39 -13.95
CA ALA A 188 4.47 0.22 -14.71
C ALA A 188 3.26 -0.03 -13.81
N GLY A 189 2.21 0.78 -13.97
CA GLY A 189 1.02 0.72 -13.10
C GLY A 189 1.26 1.35 -11.71
N GLY A 190 2.45 1.92 -11.49
CA GLY A 190 2.79 2.86 -10.44
C GLY A 190 2.84 4.28 -11.00
N ALA A 191 4.01 4.90 -11.02
CA ALA A 191 4.21 6.25 -11.55
C ALA A 191 4.54 6.29 -13.05
N ALA A 192 5.13 5.23 -13.60
CA ALA A 192 5.61 5.24 -14.98
C ALA A 192 4.43 5.28 -15.97
N LEU A 193 4.41 6.26 -16.88
CA LEU A 193 3.46 6.27 -17.99
C LEU A 193 3.50 4.95 -18.76
N PHE A 194 2.34 4.47 -19.20
CA PHE A 194 2.27 3.28 -20.07
C PHE A 194 2.58 3.63 -21.53
N ARG A 195 2.14 4.81 -22.00
CA ARG A 195 2.38 5.24 -23.37
C ARG A 195 3.83 5.61 -23.60
N GLY A 196 4.44 5.01 -24.62
CA GLY A 196 5.84 5.27 -24.98
C GLY A 196 6.86 4.72 -23.97
N LYS A 197 6.42 3.92 -22.98
CA LYS A 197 7.30 3.26 -22.01
C LYS A 197 8.24 2.28 -22.70
N ARG A 198 9.48 2.18 -22.19
CA ARG A 198 10.52 1.28 -22.70
C ARG A 198 10.87 0.13 -21.75
N GLY A 199 10.52 0.26 -20.47
CA GLY A 199 10.67 -0.79 -19.45
C GLY A 199 9.49 -1.79 -19.42
N GLU A 200 9.11 -2.22 -18.22
CA GLU A 200 8.02 -3.18 -17.97
C GLU A 200 6.71 -2.83 -18.73
N SER A 201 6.20 -3.75 -19.54
CA SER A 201 4.96 -3.55 -20.30
C SER A 201 3.73 -4.12 -19.61
N ILE A 202 2.53 -3.86 -20.14
CA ILE A 202 1.31 -4.53 -19.67
C ILE A 202 1.40 -6.05 -19.93
N ALA A 203 2.04 -6.46 -21.03
CA ALA A 203 2.24 -7.87 -21.35
C ALA A 203 3.13 -8.58 -20.31
N ASP A 204 4.13 -7.88 -19.75
CA ASP A 204 4.97 -8.40 -18.66
C ASP A 204 4.17 -8.55 -17.36
N LEU A 205 3.31 -7.57 -17.05
CA LEU A 205 2.42 -7.63 -15.90
C LEU A 205 1.32 -8.70 -16.04
N ALA A 206 1.06 -9.18 -17.26
CA ALA A 206 0.11 -10.23 -17.57
C ALA A 206 0.71 -11.65 -17.47
N ARG A 207 2.01 -11.80 -17.20
CA ARG A 207 2.64 -13.13 -17.08
C ARG A 207 2.03 -13.91 -15.91
N PRO A 208 1.88 -15.24 -15.99
CA PRO A 208 1.14 -16.04 -15.00
C PRO A 208 1.64 -15.91 -13.55
N ASP A 209 2.92 -15.62 -13.36
CA ASP A 209 3.57 -15.43 -12.05
C ASP A 209 3.28 -14.06 -11.41
N ILE A 210 2.85 -13.07 -12.20
CA ILE A 210 2.56 -11.69 -11.77
C ILE A 210 1.06 -11.38 -11.87
N HIS A 211 0.35 -12.06 -12.78
CA HIS A 211 -1.05 -11.86 -13.07
C HIS A 211 -1.90 -11.86 -11.78
N GLY A 212 -2.80 -10.88 -11.67
CA GLY A 212 -3.65 -10.68 -10.48
C GLY A 212 -3.27 -9.47 -9.61
N TRP A 213 -2.16 -8.77 -9.90
CA TRP A 213 -1.89 -7.47 -9.26
C TRP A 213 -2.95 -6.42 -9.59
N PHE A 214 -3.46 -6.45 -10.82
CA PHE A 214 -4.47 -5.55 -11.36
C PHE A 214 -5.79 -6.29 -11.62
N CYS A 215 -6.85 -5.56 -11.92
CA CYS A 215 -8.10 -6.18 -12.35
C CYS A 215 -8.00 -6.77 -13.76
N GLU A 216 -8.78 -7.80 -14.06
CA GLU A 216 -8.77 -8.52 -15.35
C GLU A 216 -8.83 -7.59 -16.56
N ARG A 217 -9.66 -6.55 -16.46
CA ARG A 217 -9.90 -5.62 -17.56
C ARG A 217 -8.62 -4.90 -18.00
N PHE A 218 -7.68 -4.69 -17.09
CA PHE A 218 -6.41 -4.04 -17.39
C PHE A 218 -5.60 -4.83 -18.43
N TYR A 219 -5.59 -6.16 -18.32
CA TYR A 219 -4.76 -7.01 -19.16
C TYR A 219 -5.22 -7.10 -20.62
N GLN A 220 -6.46 -6.66 -20.93
CA GLN A 220 -6.92 -6.54 -22.32
C GLN A 220 -6.14 -5.49 -23.13
N TYR A 221 -5.42 -4.59 -22.44
CA TYR A 221 -4.61 -3.53 -23.05
C TYR A 221 -3.16 -3.97 -23.33
N ALA A 222 -2.81 -5.24 -23.07
CA ALA A 222 -1.48 -5.77 -23.39
C ALA A 222 -1.14 -5.59 -24.88
N GLY A 223 -0.04 -4.90 -25.17
CA GLY A 223 0.39 -4.56 -26.53
C GLY A 223 -0.49 -3.51 -27.23
N GLN A 224 -1.38 -2.85 -26.49
CA GLN A 224 -2.31 -1.83 -26.95
C GLN A 224 -2.41 -0.69 -25.93
N GLU A 225 -1.29 -0.35 -25.29
CA GLU A 225 -1.16 0.65 -24.22
C GLU A 225 -1.78 2.01 -24.61
N ASP A 226 -1.69 2.41 -25.89
CA ASP A 226 -2.28 3.64 -26.42
C ASP A 226 -3.81 3.70 -26.27
N ARG A 227 -4.48 2.53 -26.19
CA ARG A 227 -5.93 2.40 -26.03
C ARG A 227 -6.40 2.52 -24.58
N LEU A 228 -5.50 2.61 -23.60
CA LEU A 228 -5.88 2.83 -22.20
C LEU A 228 -6.74 4.09 -22.10
N PRO A 229 -7.88 4.09 -21.40
CA PRO A 229 -8.68 5.30 -21.22
C PRO A 229 -8.05 6.27 -20.21
N PHE A 230 -6.90 5.91 -19.63
CA PHE A 230 -6.14 6.69 -18.67
C PHE A 230 -4.63 6.60 -18.94
N ASP A 231 -3.83 7.33 -18.16
CA ASP A 231 -2.41 7.03 -17.93
C ASP A 231 -2.00 7.41 -16.50
N GLN A 232 -0.77 7.06 -16.09
CA GLN A 232 -0.36 7.15 -14.69
C GLN A 232 -0.32 8.58 -14.13
N HIS A 233 -0.08 9.60 -14.96
CA HIS A 233 -0.20 11.00 -14.51
C HIS A 233 -1.59 11.35 -13.93
N GLN A 234 -2.65 10.68 -14.39
CA GLN A 234 -3.99 10.87 -13.82
C GLN A 234 -4.15 10.21 -12.45
N LEU A 235 -3.47 9.08 -12.20
CA LEU A 235 -3.36 8.50 -10.86
C LEU A 235 -2.64 9.48 -9.93
N LEU A 236 -1.48 10.00 -10.37
CA LEU A 236 -0.70 10.94 -9.57
C LEU A 236 -1.48 12.23 -9.27
N ALA A 237 -2.27 12.72 -10.23
CA ALA A 237 -3.12 13.90 -10.04
C ALA A 237 -4.19 13.71 -8.93
N LEU A 238 -4.62 12.48 -8.62
CA LEU A 238 -5.56 12.21 -7.51
C LEU A 238 -4.93 12.44 -6.13
N ALA A 239 -3.60 12.56 -6.03
CA ALA A 239 -2.94 12.95 -4.79
C ALA A 239 -3.20 14.43 -4.44
N ALA A 240 -3.40 15.28 -5.44
CA ALA A 240 -3.56 16.72 -5.24
C ALA A 240 -4.74 17.06 -4.31
N PRO A 241 -4.59 18.05 -3.41
CA PRO A 241 -3.43 18.95 -3.22
C PRO A 241 -2.39 18.42 -2.22
N ARG A 242 -2.44 17.14 -1.84
CA ARG A 242 -1.53 16.56 -0.85
C ARG A 242 -0.15 16.33 -1.46
N ARG A 243 0.84 16.13 -0.60
CA ARG A 243 2.22 15.95 -1.05
C ARG A 243 2.38 14.57 -1.68
N LEU A 244 3.07 14.53 -2.80
CA LEU A 244 3.42 13.32 -3.53
C LEU A 244 4.93 13.36 -3.81
N TYR A 245 5.62 12.28 -3.48
CA TYR A 245 7.03 12.08 -3.78
C TYR A 245 7.15 10.83 -4.67
N ILE A 246 7.60 11.03 -5.91
CA ILE A 246 8.00 9.95 -6.81
C ILE A 246 9.53 9.94 -6.88
N ALA A 247 10.11 8.77 -6.66
CA ALA A 247 11.55 8.54 -6.76
C ALA A 247 11.82 7.37 -7.70
N GLY A 248 12.90 7.48 -8.47
CA GLY A 248 13.34 6.47 -9.43
C GLY A 248 14.87 6.31 -9.38
N ALA A 249 15.37 5.12 -9.69
CA ALA A 249 16.79 4.80 -9.78
C ALA A 249 17.28 4.90 -11.22
N THR A 250 18.44 5.55 -11.43
CA THR A 250 18.99 5.80 -12.78
C THR A 250 19.29 4.53 -13.57
N GLU A 251 19.54 3.42 -12.87
CA GLU A 251 19.86 2.13 -13.47
C GLU A 251 18.65 1.17 -13.51
N ASP A 252 17.50 1.54 -12.93
CA ASP A 252 16.28 0.73 -13.01
C ASP A 252 15.54 0.98 -14.33
N LEU A 253 16.14 0.51 -15.42
CA LEU A 253 15.56 0.62 -16.76
C LEU A 253 14.21 -0.13 -16.88
N TRP A 254 13.91 -1.04 -15.97
CA TRP A 254 12.64 -1.78 -15.94
C TRP A 254 11.50 -0.91 -15.42
N ALA A 255 11.72 -0.19 -14.31
CA ALA A 255 10.78 0.82 -13.83
C ALA A 255 10.64 2.02 -14.79
N ASP A 256 11.64 2.27 -15.63
CA ASP A 256 11.72 3.38 -16.59
C ASP A 256 11.64 4.75 -15.90
N PRO A 257 12.75 5.22 -15.29
CA PRO A 257 12.78 6.47 -14.53
C PRO A 257 12.42 7.69 -15.38
N VAL A 258 12.61 7.62 -16.70
CA VAL A 258 12.18 8.70 -17.61
C VAL A 258 10.65 8.75 -17.68
N ALA A 259 9.99 7.60 -17.81
CA ALA A 259 8.53 7.52 -17.81
C ALA A 259 7.89 7.81 -16.44
N GLU A 260 8.63 7.64 -15.32
CA GLU A 260 8.18 8.07 -13.98
C GLU A 260 8.29 9.59 -13.78
N TYR A 261 9.19 10.26 -14.51
CA TYR A 261 9.45 11.70 -14.38
C TYR A 261 8.56 12.57 -15.30
N GLN A 262 8.28 12.10 -16.52
CA GLN A 262 7.54 12.84 -17.56
C GLN A 262 6.04 12.99 -17.26
#